data_AF-A0AA96V0R8-F1
#
_entry.id   AF-A0AA96V0R8-F1
#
_cell.length_a   1.000
_cell.length_b   1.000
_cell.length_c   1.000
_cell.angle_alpha   90.00
_cell.angle_beta   90.00
_cell.angle_gamma   90.00
#
_symmetry.space_group_name_H-M   'P 1'
#
loop_
_entity.id
_entity.type
_entity.pdbx_description
1 polymer ?
#
loop_
_entity_poly.entity_id
_entity_poly.type
_entity_poly.pdbx_seq_one_letter_code
_entity_poly.pdbx_strand_id
1 'polypeptide(L)'
;MGCCKKKIQNQNAERKQNTESKQNALSAEIEKLEDMPNIGKVVAEKLREVGIETPDQLRAAGSREALLRLRERDSGACLSMLCGLEGAICGVRWHDLPEETKAELKFFHKNLE
;
A
#
# COMPACT_ATOMS: atom_id res chain seq x y z
N MET A 1 -10.30 -50.36 27.79
CA MET A 1 -10.72 -49.70 26.53
C MET A 1 -10.45 -48.21 26.66
N GLY A 2 -9.59 -47.60 25.83
CA GLY A 2 -9.47 -46.13 25.82
C GLY A 2 -8.09 -45.60 25.41
N CYS A 3 -7.71 -45.73 24.13
CA CYS A 3 -6.48 -45.11 23.63
C CYS A 3 -6.62 -44.51 22.21
N CYS A 4 -7.80 -43.96 21.85
CA CYS A 4 -8.01 -43.40 20.51
C CYS A 4 -8.47 -41.94 20.45
N LYS A 5 -8.80 -41.29 21.59
CA LYS A 5 -9.45 -39.97 21.55
C LYS A 5 -8.51 -38.74 21.58
N LYS A 6 -7.18 -38.90 21.68
CA LYS A 6 -6.25 -37.75 21.78
C LYS A 6 -5.60 -37.27 20.47
N LYS A 7 -5.84 -37.92 19.32
CA LYS A 7 -5.16 -37.54 18.05
C LYS A 7 -5.97 -36.62 17.11
N ILE A 8 -7.24 -36.38 17.37
CA ILE A 8 -8.12 -35.64 16.43
C ILE A 8 -8.10 -34.12 16.66
N GLN A 9 -7.73 -33.64 17.86
CA GLN A 9 -7.79 -32.21 18.15
C GLN A 9 -6.60 -31.39 17.62
N ASN A 10 -5.46 -32.01 17.27
CA ASN A 10 -4.26 -31.27 16.87
C ASN A 10 -4.15 -30.99 15.36
N GLN A 11 -4.86 -31.73 14.50
CA GLN A 11 -4.81 -31.52 13.04
C GLN A 11 -5.66 -30.34 12.54
N ASN A 12 -6.59 -29.85 13.37
CA ASN A 12 -7.50 -28.76 13.01
C ASN A 12 -6.90 -27.37 13.22
N ALA A 13 -5.87 -27.22 14.07
CA ALA A 13 -5.18 -25.94 14.29
C ALA A 13 -4.17 -25.63 13.17
N GLU A 14 -3.41 -26.64 12.73
CA GLU A 14 -2.43 -26.53 11.63
C GLU A 14 -3.12 -26.28 10.27
N ARG A 15 -4.31 -26.87 10.04
CA ARG A 15 -5.12 -26.60 8.83
C ARG A 15 -5.64 -25.16 8.78
N LYS A 16 -6.09 -24.60 9.91
CA LYS A 16 -6.59 -23.21 9.98
C LYS A 16 -5.48 -22.19 9.69
N GLN A 17 -4.30 -22.40 10.27
CA GLN A 17 -3.14 -21.53 10.03
C GLN A 17 -2.69 -21.59 8.56
N ASN A 18 -2.69 -22.78 7.94
CA ASN A 18 -2.26 -22.93 6.54
C ASN A 18 -3.29 -22.38 5.52
N THR A 19 -4.59 -22.37 5.86
CA THR A 19 -5.62 -21.75 5.00
C THR A 19 -5.59 -20.22 5.06
N GLU A 20 -5.37 -19.62 6.23
CA GLU A 20 -5.29 -18.15 6.37
C GLU A 20 -4.06 -17.57 5.66
N SER A 21 -2.90 -18.23 5.75
CA SER A 21 -1.69 -17.80 5.04
C SER A 21 -1.82 -17.91 3.52
N LYS A 22 -2.51 -18.93 3.00
CA LYS A 22 -2.79 -19.06 1.55
C LYS A 22 -3.83 -18.05 1.07
N GLN A 23 -4.85 -17.77 1.88
CA GLN A 23 -5.90 -16.80 1.55
C GLN A 23 -5.33 -15.37 1.49
N ASN A 24 -4.43 -15.00 2.42
CA ASN A 24 -3.77 -13.67 2.42
C ASN A 24 -2.79 -13.48 1.25
N ALA A 25 -2.11 -14.54 0.81
CA ALA A 25 -1.23 -14.48 -0.36
C ALA A 25 -2.03 -14.28 -1.66
N LEU A 26 -3.19 -14.94 -1.79
CA LEU A 26 -4.05 -14.79 -2.97
C LEU A 26 -4.75 -13.42 -3.04
N SER A 27 -5.02 -12.77 -1.90
CA SER A 27 -5.56 -11.40 -1.88
C SER A 27 -4.53 -10.34 -2.25
N ALA A 28 -3.24 -10.57 -2.00
CA ALA A 28 -2.17 -9.63 -2.39
C ALA A 28 -1.98 -9.59 -3.92
N GLU A 29 -2.17 -10.72 -4.61
CA GLU A 29 -2.08 -10.76 -6.09
C GLU A 29 -3.25 -10.08 -6.81
N ILE A 30 -4.31 -9.65 -6.11
CA ILE A 30 -5.46 -8.94 -6.67
C ILE A 30 -5.67 -7.57 -6.00
N GLU A 31 -4.65 -7.03 -5.32
CA GLU A 31 -4.73 -5.69 -4.75
C GLU A 31 -4.69 -4.65 -5.88
N LYS A 32 -5.66 -3.73 -5.90
CA LYS A 32 -5.69 -2.60 -6.82
C LYS A 32 -5.20 -1.34 -6.14
N LEU A 33 -4.80 -0.35 -6.93
CA LEU A 33 -4.41 0.97 -6.41
C LEU A 33 -5.52 1.57 -5.54
N GLU A 34 -6.77 1.44 -5.95
CA GLU A 34 -7.94 1.95 -5.23
C GLU A 34 -8.21 1.25 -3.89
N ASP A 35 -7.59 0.09 -3.64
CA ASP A 35 -7.69 -0.63 -2.37
C ASP A 35 -6.67 -0.10 -1.34
N MET A 36 -5.64 0.63 -1.79
CA MET A 36 -4.63 1.23 -0.92
C MET A 36 -5.21 2.45 -0.18
N PRO A 37 -4.79 2.72 1.08
CA PRO A 37 -5.27 3.89 1.79
C PRO A 37 -4.84 5.17 1.07
N ASN A 38 -5.71 6.18 1.12
CA ASN A 38 -5.48 7.50 0.50
C ASN A 38 -5.48 7.53 -1.04
N ILE A 39 -5.69 6.39 -1.72
CA ILE A 39 -5.75 6.32 -3.18
C ILE A 39 -7.21 6.16 -3.63
N GLY A 40 -7.82 7.26 -4.05
CA GLY A 40 -9.13 7.23 -4.71
C GLY A 40 -9.01 6.96 -6.21
N LYS A 41 -10.15 6.72 -6.88
CA LYS A 41 -10.23 6.47 -8.34
C LYS A 41 -9.42 7.47 -9.17
N VAL A 42 -9.56 8.76 -8.87
CA VAL A 42 -8.86 9.84 -9.59
C VAL A 42 -7.34 9.73 -9.44
N VAL A 43 -6.84 9.44 -8.23
CA VAL A 43 -5.40 9.29 -7.99
C VAL A 43 -4.88 8.03 -8.69
N ALA A 44 -5.64 6.93 -8.63
CA ALA A 44 -5.29 5.70 -9.32
C ALA A 44 -5.24 5.87 -10.85
N GLU A 45 -6.18 6.62 -11.43
CA GLU A 45 -6.17 6.97 -12.86
C GLU A 45 -4.93 7.79 -13.22
N LYS A 46 -4.61 8.83 -12.44
CA LYS A 46 -3.40 9.64 -12.67
C LYS A 46 -2.11 8.81 -12.54
N LEU A 47 -2.05 7.89 -11.58
CA LEU A 47 -0.92 6.97 -11.43
C LEU A 47 -0.76 6.07 -12.66
N ARG A 48 -1.87 5.50 -13.17
CA ARG A 48 -1.87 4.71 -14.40
C ARG A 48 -1.39 5.52 -15.60
N GLU A 49 -1.81 6.77 -15.73
CA GLU A 49 -1.35 7.67 -16.80
C GLU A 49 0.16 7.92 -16.76
N VAL A 50 0.81 7.80 -15.60
CA VAL A 50 2.27 7.93 -15.46
C VAL A 50 3.01 6.58 -15.38
N GLY A 51 2.34 5.50 -15.78
CA GLY A 51 2.93 4.16 -15.86
C GLY A 51 3.05 3.44 -14.53
N ILE A 52 2.29 3.86 -13.51
CA ILE A 52 2.15 3.15 -12.23
C ILE A 52 0.75 2.52 -12.19
N GLU A 53 0.66 1.25 -12.58
CA GLU A 53 -0.60 0.51 -12.76
C GLU A 53 -0.99 -0.32 -11.54
N THR A 54 -0.03 -0.72 -10.71
CA THR A 54 -0.26 -1.63 -9.58
C THR A 54 0.28 -1.07 -8.26
N PRO A 55 -0.27 -1.53 -7.11
CA PRO A 55 0.29 -1.22 -5.78
C PRO A 55 1.79 -1.52 -5.66
N ASP A 56 2.25 -2.63 -6.24
CA ASP A 56 3.65 -3.01 -6.19
C ASP A 56 4.54 -2.08 -7.02
N GLN A 57 4.04 -1.60 -8.17
CA GLN A 57 4.75 -0.57 -8.92
C GLN A 57 4.82 0.75 -8.15
N LEU A 58 3.77 1.12 -7.42
CA LEU A 58 3.80 2.30 -6.54
C LEU A 58 4.81 2.14 -5.40
N ARG A 59 4.83 0.97 -4.74
CA ARG A 59 5.81 0.63 -3.69
C ARG A 59 7.24 0.64 -4.22
N ALA A 60 7.45 0.10 -5.42
CA ALA A 60 8.76 0.04 -6.05
C ALA A 60 9.27 1.42 -6.50
N ALA A 61 8.39 2.27 -7.04
CA ALA A 61 8.74 3.64 -7.41
C ALA A 61 8.97 4.51 -6.16
N GLY A 62 8.12 4.36 -5.15
CA GLY A 62 8.09 5.25 -3.98
C GLY A 62 7.25 6.51 -4.20
N SER A 63 6.84 7.16 -3.11
CA SER A 63 5.96 8.34 -3.14
C SER A 63 6.57 9.54 -3.86
N ARG A 64 7.87 9.77 -3.66
CA ARG A 64 8.63 10.90 -4.24
C ARG A 64 8.71 10.81 -5.76
N GLU A 65 9.11 9.64 -6.27
CA GLU A 65 9.19 9.38 -7.72
C GLU A 65 7.80 9.40 -8.36
N ALA A 66 6.80 8.78 -7.73
CA ALA A 66 5.43 8.84 -8.22
C ALA A 66 4.92 10.29 -8.34
N LEU A 67 5.21 11.15 -7.35
CA LEU A 67 4.88 12.58 -7.42
C LEU A 67 5.59 13.29 -8.58
N LEU A 68 6.88 13.01 -8.80
CA LEU A 68 7.65 13.61 -9.89
C LEU A 68 7.02 13.31 -11.25
N ARG A 69 6.70 12.04 -11.52
CA ARG A 69 6.05 11.65 -12.78
C ARG A 69 4.66 12.29 -12.93
N LEU A 70 3.91 12.40 -11.83
CA LEU A 70 2.62 13.09 -11.84
C LEU A 70 2.77 14.59 -12.19
N ARG A 71 3.81 15.26 -11.68
CA ARG A 71 4.09 16.67 -11.98
C ARG A 71 4.45 16.93 -13.44
N GLU A 72 5.07 15.97 -14.13
CA GLU A 72 5.39 16.10 -15.56
C GLU A 72 4.13 16.21 -16.43
N ARG A 73 3.02 15.61 -15.98
CA ARG A 73 1.71 15.65 -16.66
C ARG A 73 0.83 16.80 -16.19
N ASP A 74 0.78 17.01 -14.88
CA ASP A 74 -0.16 17.93 -14.22
C ASP A 74 0.55 18.62 -13.05
N SER A 75 0.74 19.94 -13.14
CA SER A 75 1.38 20.75 -12.11
C SER A 75 0.57 20.85 -10.81
N GLY A 76 -0.66 20.30 -10.76
CA GLY A 76 -1.51 20.25 -9.58
C GLY A 76 -1.10 19.27 -8.48
N ALA A 77 0.00 18.52 -8.65
CA ALA A 77 0.48 17.58 -7.63
C ALA A 77 1.08 18.32 -6.42
N CYS A 78 0.32 18.32 -5.32
CA CYS A 78 0.61 19.06 -4.09
C CYS A 78 1.18 18.19 -2.96
N LEU A 79 1.64 18.82 -1.89
CA LEU A 79 2.16 18.13 -0.70
C LEU A 79 1.19 17.09 -0.13
N SER A 80 -0.12 17.37 -0.12
CA SER A 80 -1.11 16.40 0.37
C SER A 80 -1.16 15.14 -0.49
N MET A 81 -0.94 15.25 -1.81
CA MET A 81 -0.83 14.09 -2.70
C MET A 81 0.42 13.29 -2.36
N LEU A 82 1.57 13.94 -2.16
CA LEU A 82 2.81 13.27 -1.74
C LEU A 82 2.62 12.47 -0.44
N CYS A 83 2.04 13.10 0.59
CA CYS A 83 1.74 12.42 1.86
C CYS A 83 0.73 11.28 1.68
N GLY A 84 -0.27 11.44 0.80
CA GLY A 84 -1.23 10.40 0.45
C GLY A 84 -0.56 9.17 -0.16
N LEU A 85 0.36 9.37 -1.10
CA LEU A 85 1.14 8.30 -1.74
C LEU A 85 2.03 7.57 -0.74
N GLU A 86 2.72 8.29 0.16
CA GLU A 86 3.51 7.67 1.22
C GLU A 86 2.63 6.87 2.18
N GLY A 87 1.50 7.43 2.61
CA GLY A 87 0.53 6.73 3.45
C GLY A 87 0.02 5.45 2.79
N ALA A 88 -0.24 5.49 1.48
CA ALA A 88 -0.62 4.33 0.69
C ALA A 88 0.44 3.21 0.77
N ILE A 89 1.71 3.57 0.56
CA ILE A 89 2.85 2.65 0.60
C ILE A 89 3.04 2.06 2.00
N CYS A 90 2.90 2.88 3.04
CA CYS A 90 3.00 2.45 4.44
C CYS A 90 1.75 1.71 4.95
N GLY A 91 0.65 1.68 4.18
CA GLY A 91 -0.61 1.06 4.60
C GLY A 91 -1.35 1.81 5.72
N VAL A 92 -1.14 3.13 5.84
CA VAL A 92 -1.76 3.97 6.87
C VAL A 92 -2.46 5.19 6.27
N ARG A 93 -3.39 5.82 7.02
CA ARG A 93 -3.89 7.13 6.60
C ARG A 93 -2.74 8.12 6.67
N TRP A 94 -2.65 9.04 5.72
CA TRP A 94 -1.50 9.96 5.67
C TRP A 94 -1.37 10.86 6.91
N HIS A 95 -2.48 11.12 7.63
CA HIS A 95 -2.47 11.83 8.91
C HIS A 95 -1.73 11.07 10.02
N ASP A 96 -1.64 9.74 9.91
CA ASP A 96 -1.01 8.86 10.89
C ASP A 96 0.47 8.60 10.57
N LEU A 97 1.01 9.19 9.49
CA LEU A 97 2.44 9.13 9.20
C LEU A 97 3.25 9.80 10.31
N PRO A 98 4.43 9.27 10.65
CA PRO A 98 5.35 9.91 11.60
C PRO A 98 5.64 11.35 11.21
N GLU A 99 5.78 12.22 12.21
CA GLU A 99 6.04 13.64 11.97
C GLU A 99 7.37 13.87 11.25
N GLU A 100 8.38 13.04 11.53
CA GLU A 100 9.66 13.04 10.83
C GLU A 100 9.48 12.75 9.33
N THR A 101 8.74 11.71 8.98
CA THR A 101 8.42 11.39 7.57
C THR A 101 7.69 12.55 6.90
N LYS A 102 6.69 13.15 7.55
CA LYS A 102 5.98 14.32 7.00
C LYS A 102 6.92 15.51 6.80
N ALA A 103 7.85 15.74 7.72
CA ALA A 103 8.84 16.81 7.61
C ALA A 103 9.78 16.58 6.43
N GLU A 104 10.25 15.36 6.21
CA GLU A 104 11.06 15.00 5.04
C GLU A 104 10.30 15.21 3.72
N LEU A 105 9.05 14.75 3.64
CA LEU A 105 8.22 14.92 2.45
C LEU A 105 7.95 16.41 2.17
N LYS A 106 7.70 17.20 3.21
CA LYS A 106 7.53 18.65 3.10
C LYS A 106 8.81 19.34 2.65
N PHE A 107 9.96 18.92 3.16
CA PHE A 107 11.25 19.43 2.70
C PHE A 107 11.48 19.09 1.23
N PHE A 108 11.30 17.82 0.84
CA PHE A 108 11.41 17.38 -0.55
C PHE A 108 10.50 18.20 -1.47
N HIS A 109 9.21 18.33 -1.15
CA HIS A 109 8.25 19.09 -1.97
C HIS A 109 8.65 20.57 -2.13
N LYS A 110 9.17 21.22 -1.08
CA LYS A 110 9.65 22.61 -1.17
C LYS A 110 10.85 22.78 -2.11
N ASN A 111 11.65 21.74 -2.30
CA ASN A 111 12.79 21.76 -3.21
C ASN A 111 12.43 21.31 -4.64
N LEU A 112 11.16 21.06 -4.93
CA LEU A 112 10.65 20.78 -6.28
C LEU A 112 10.13 22.03 -7.01
N GLU A 113 10.05 23.17 -6.33
CA GLU A 113 9.58 24.46 -6.86
C GLU A 113 10.71 25.26 -7.51
#